data_AF-A0A6J7P7H9-F1
#
_entry.id   AF-A0A6J7P7H9-F1
#
_cell.length_a   1.000
_cell.length_b   1.000
_cell.length_c   1.000
_cell.angle_alpha   90.00
_cell.angle_beta   90.00
_cell.angle_gamma   90.00
#
_symmetry.space_group_name_H-M   'P 1'
#
loop_
_entity.id
_entity.type
_entity.pdbx_description
1 polymer ?
#
loop_
_entity_poly.entity_id
_entity_poly.type
_entity_poly.pdbx_seq_one_letter_code
_entity_poly.pdbx_strand_id
1 'polypeptide(L)'
;MSDVKLDQKRSGVRSIAAVLIFVIAAALTPVAMLGNWGHATVVNSEQFLATVGPLAESPQVQAAVSEAVSAAIVKQVDTTAIVGDFLGGLLNNDQLSASLSAPIAAGVNKLIGEIVQGFIASDAFQKVWVTLAGATQKSVVAILQGGNEGPVQMQGDQVVLDISDLLTAVQSQLVAQGVSLADKVTIPASDSQIVLFEAPAVAQLQFVYSLASPILQWFPLLLAILFGLAITLARRRPRMVLAVGVALFVAGALTTWALGVGKTFFVDQLAGTVFGGASGIFWDTLFNYLITGLQGLMIFGVVVAIAGWFAGSSRPARNLRSHVVAGLTEIGSSLPENGLSTFLAVRADTVRWVITAVTVFILVVGSVMSLTHMIWVLLLAGGLFTLLQVLIARKETGAAPAEIASA
;
A
#
# COMPACT_ATOMS: atom_id res chain seq x y z
N MET A 1 37.12 6.29 41.52
CA MET A 1 37.71 6.23 40.15
C MET A 1 37.21 5.00 39.35
N SER A 2 36.69 3.96 40.01
CA SER A 2 35.99 2.81 39.40
C SER A 2 34.59 3.17 38.86
N ASP A 3 33.80 3.96 39.58
CA ASP A 3 32.42 4.29 39.17
C ASP A 3 32.34 5.15 37.90
N VAL A 4 33.28 6.09 37.73
CA VAL A 4 33.35 6.94 36.52
C VAL A 4 33.65 6.12 35.26
N LYS A 5 34.47 5.07 35.37
CA LYS A 5 34.76 4.16 34.25
C LYS A 5 33.57 3.27 33.91
N LEU A 6 32.81 2.82 34.92
CA LEU A 6 31.59 2.04 34.70
C LEU A 6 30.49 2.88 34.02
N ASP A 7 30.34 4.15 34.39
CA ASP A 7 29.35 5.05 33.81
C ASP A 7 29.69 5.46 32.37
N GLN A 8 30.98 5.68 32.07
CA GLN A 8 31.44 5.89 30.69
C GLN A 8 31.20 4.64 29.82
N LYS A 9 31.50 3.44 30.31
CA LYS A 9 31.30 2.19 29.55
C LYS A 9 29.81 1.93 29.30
N ARG A 10 28.95 2.14 30.30
CA ARG A 10 27.48 2.03 30.18
C ARG A 10 26.89 3.04 29.19
N SER A 11 27.47 4.24 29.12
CA SER A 11 27.04 5.26 28.15
C SER A 11 27.36 4.91 26.69
N GLY A 12 28.49 4.24 26.44
CA GLY A 12 28.87 3.76 25.11
C GLY A 12 27.93 2.63 24.64
N VAL A 13 27.64 1.66 25.51
CA VAL A 13 26.75 0.53 25.19
C VAL A 13 25.33 1.00 24.83
N ARG A 14 24.76 1.94 25.61
CA ARG A 14 23.43 2.51 25.30
C ARG A 14 23.41 3.26 23.97
N SER A 15 24.49 3.97 23.63
CA SER A 15 24.60 4.68 22.35
C SER A 15 24.73 3.72 21.17
N ILE A 16 25.50 2.64 21.31
CA ILE A 16 25.63 1.61 20.27
C ILE A 16 24.29 0.90 20.08
N ALA A 17 23.63 0.49 21.17
CA ALA A 17 22.31 -0.12 21.12
C ALA A 17 21.27 0.79 20.44
N ALA A 18 21.28 2.10 20.74
CA ALA A 18 20.38 3.06 20.10
C ALA A 18 20.60 3.13 18.58
N VAL A 19 21.86 3.13 18.12
CA VAL A 19 22.20 3.14 16.69
C VAL A 19 21.80 1.83 16.03
N LEU A 20 22.07 0.68 16.66
CA LEU A 20 21.67 -0.63 16.13
C LEU A 20 20.15 -0.74 15.98
N ILE A 21 19.39 -0.36 17.01
CA ILE A 21 17.92 -0.37 16.96
C ILE A 21 17.42 0.57 15.85
N PHE A 22 18.02 1.75 15.72
CA PHE A 22 17.70 2.69 14.64
C PHE A 22 17.95 2.12 13.25
N VAL A 23 19.11 1.49 13.03
CA VAL A 23 19.45 0.88 11.73
C VAL A 23 18.49 -0.25 11.39
N ILE A 24 18.16 -1.10 12.37
CA ILE A 24 17.18 -2.19 12.21
C ILE A 24 15.80 -1.62 11.87
N ALA A 25 15.33 -0.61 12.61
CA ALA A 25 14.04 0.03 12.35
C ALA A 25 13.98 0.67 10.95
N ALA A 26 15.04 1.38 10.55
CA ALA A 26 15.15 1.99 9.23
C ALA A 26 15.14 0.94 8.12
N ALA A 27 15.88 -0.16 8.29
CA ALA A 27 15.93 -1.26 7.32
C ALA A 27 14.59 -2.03 7.22
N LEU A 28 13.86 -2.18 8.32
CA LEU A 28 12.54 -2.82 8.34
C LEU A 28 11.44 -1.93 7.76
N THR A 29 11.65 -0.62 7.64
CA THR A 29 10.61 0.33 7.21
C THR A 29 10.05 0.03 5.80
N PRO A 30 10.87 -0.19 4.75
CA PRO A 30 10.36 -0.56 3.42
C PRO A 30 9.62 -1.90 3.43
N VAL A 31 10.16 -2.90 4.15
CA VAL A 31 9.56 -4.24 4.27
C VAL A 31 8.19 -4.17 4.94
N ALA A 32 8.08 -3.39 6.02
CA ALA A 32 6.84 -3.16 6.73
C ALA A 32 5.78 -2.48 5.85
N MET A 33 6.18 -1.48 5.04
CA MET A 33 5.28 -0.78 4.14
C MET A 33 4.74 -1.70 3.05
N LEU A 34 5.63 -2.45 2.39
CA LEU A 34 5.25 -3.42 1.37
C LEU A 34 4.37 -4.54 1.93
N GLY A 35 4.75 -5.06 3.09
CA GLY A 35 3.97 -6.08 3.78
C GLY A 35 2.57 -5.57 4.16
N ASN A 36 2.48 -4.38 4.74
CA ASN A 36 1.20 -3.78 5.13
C ASN A 36 0.31 -3.49 3.92
N TRP A 37 0.87 -3.03 2.79
CA TRP A 37 0.12 -2.93 1.53
C TRP A 37 -0.35 -4.30 1.04
N GLY A 38 0.49 -5.33 1.06
CA GLY A 38 0.10 -6.68 0.66
C GLY A 38 -1.06 -7.19 1.51
N HIS A 39 -0.99 -7.03 2.83
CA HIS A 39 -2.08 -7.43 3.72
C HIS A 39 -3.35 -6.57 3.53
N ALA A 40 -3.21 -5.25 3.48
CA ALA A 40 -4.35 -4.33 3.42
C ALA A 40 -5.04 -4.30 2.05
N THR A 41 -4.30 -4.49 0.96
CA THR A 41 -4.80 -4.33 -0.42
C THR A 41 -4.94 -5.66 -1.16
N VAL A 42 -4.04 -6.62 -0.97
CA VAL A 42 -4.06 -7.90 -1.73
C VAL A 42 -4.80 -9.00 -0.96
N VAL A 43 -4.56 -9.11 0.35
CA VAL A 43 -5.16 -10.17 1.19
C VAL A 43 -6.60 -9.82 1.60
N ASN A 44 -6.89 -8.54 1.83
CA ASN A 44 -8.25 -8.09 2.14
C ASN A 44 -9.13 -8.07 0.87
N SER A 45 -10.12 -8.96 0.79
CA SER A 45 -11.00 -9.08 -0.39
C SER A 45 -11.80 -7.81 -0.67
N GLU A 46 -12.30 -7.11 0.35
CA GLU A 46 -13.08 -5.89 0.16
C GLU A 46 -12.21 -4.78 -0.44
N GLN A 47 -11.03 -4.57 0.14
CA GLN A 47 -10.10 -3.54 -0.35
C GLN A 47 -9.52 -3.90 -1.73
N PHE A 48 -9.27 -5.19 -1.98
CA PHE A 48 -8.82 -5.68 -3.27
C PHE A 48 -9.85 -5.39 -4.36
N LEU A 49 -11.11 -5.77 -4.12
CA LEU A 49 -12.21 -5.54 -5.06
C LEU A 49 -12.51 -4.05 -5.24
N ALA A 50 -12.39 -3.25 -4.18
CA ALA A 50 -12.50 -1.79 -4.29
C ALA A 50 -11.38 -1.17 -5.14
N THR A 51 -10.21 -1.83 -5.21
CA THR A 51 -9.06 -1.36 -5.99
C THR A 51 -9.14 -1.82 -7.45
N VAL A 52 -9.41 -3.11 -7.69
CA VAL A 52 -9.39 -3.73 -9.03
C VAL A 52 -10.74 -3.62 -9.73
N GLY A 53 -11.85 -3.53 -8.99
CA GLY A 53 -13.21 -3.43 -9.55
C GLY A 53 -13.36 -2.30 -10.58
N PRO A 54 -12.96 -1.05 -10.26
CA PRO A 54 -13.05 0.09 -11.19
C PRO A 54 -12.25 -0.08 -12.48
N LEU A 55 -11.30 -1.01 -12.56
CA LEU A 55 -10.55 -1.26 -13.80
C LEU A 55 -11.44 -1.78 -14.92
N ALA A 56 -12.58 -2.40 -14.61
CA ALA A 56 -13.55 -2.83 -15.62
C ALA A 56 -14.14 -1.67 -16.43
N GLU A 57 -14.09 -0.45 -15.90
CA GLU A 57 -14.60 0.77 -16.55
C GLU A 57 -13.53 1.51 -17.35
N SER A 58 -12.26 1.09 -17.23
CA SER A 58 -11.16 1.75 -17.92
C SER A 58 -11.20 1.47 -19.43
N PRO A 59 -11.27 2.50 -20.29
CA PRO A 59 -11.32 2.30 -21.75
C PRO A 59 -10.12 1.51 -22.29
N GLN A 60 -8.93 1.70 -21.71
CA GLN A 60 -7.72 0.98 -22.12
C GLN A 60 -7.78 -0.49 -21.71
N VAL A 61 -8.30 -0.79 -20.53
CA VAL A 61 -8.48 -2.18 -20.06
C VAL A 61 -9.55 -2.87 -20.91
N GLN A 62 -10.69 -2.21 -21.14
CA GLN A 62 -11.76 -2.72 -21.99
C GLN A 62 -11.27 -3.00 -23.42
N ALA A 63 -10.49 -2.09 -24.01
CA ALA A 63 -9.92 -2.28 -25.34
C ALA A 63 -8.97 -3.49 -25.39
N ALA A 64 -8.05 -3.60 -24.43
CA ALA A 64 -7.10 -4.70 -24.36
C ALA A 64 -7.79 -6.06 -24.16
N VAL A 65 -8.78 -6.12 -23.27
CA VAL A 65 -9.57 -7.34 -23.03
C VAL A 65 -10.42 -7.69 -24.26
N SER A 66 -11.01 -6.68 -24.92
CA SER A 66 -11.79 -6.89 -26.13
C SER A 66 -10.94 -7.47 -27.25
N GLU A 67 -9.77 -6.88 -27.50
CA GLU A 67 -8.86 -7.37 -28.52
C GLU A 67 -8.37 -8.79 -28.20
N ALA A 68 -8.00 -9.06 -26.94
CA ALA A 68 -7.56 -10.38 -26.51
C ALA A 68 -8.66 -11.44 -26.67
N VAL A 69 -9.88 -11.15 -26.24
CA VAL A 69 -11.02 -12.08 -26.32
C VAL A 69 -11.44 -12.28 -27.77
N SER A 70 -11.54 -11.22 -28.57
CA SER A 70 -11.86 -11.33 -29.99
C SER A 70 -10.80 -12.14 -30.74
N ALA A 71 -9.51 -11.89 -30.51
CA ALA A 71 -8.43 -12.66 -31.11
C ALA A 71 -8.46 -14.14 -30.72
N ALA A 72 -8.77 -14.44 -29.45
CA ALA A 72 -8.93 -15.81 -28.97
C ALA A 72 -10.11 -16.53 -29.64
N ILE A 73 -11.27 -15.87 -29.76
CA ILE A 73 -12.46 -16.42 -30.43
C ILE A 73 -12.17 -16.68 -31.90
N VAL A 74 -11.60 -15.71 -32.63
CA VAL A 74 -11.27 -15.85 -34.05
C VAL A 74 -10.29 -17.00 -34.28
N LYS A 75 -9.29 -17.12 -33.41
CA LYS A 75 -8.32 -18.23 -33.47
C LYS A 75 -8.96 -19.60 -33.25
N GLN A 76 -9.95 -19.70 -32.37
CA GLN A 76 -10.58 -20.98 -32.03
C GLN A 76 -11.65 -21.40 -33.06
N VAL A 77 -12.35 -20.42 -33.66
CA VAL A 77 -13.46 -20.67 -34.59
C VAL A 77 -12.98 -20.91 -36.02
N ASP A 78 -11.75 -20.50 -36.38
CA ASP A 78 -11.20 -20.54 -37.75
C ASP A 78 -12.26 -20.20 -38.81
N THR A 79 -12.75 -18.97 -38.71
CA THR A 79 -13.86 -18.45 -39.51
C THR A 79 -13.63 -18.59 -41.01
N THR A 80 -12.36 -18.59 -41.45
CA THR A 80 -11.98 -18.75 -42.84
C THR A 80 -12.21 -20.18 -43.33
N ALA A 81 -11.87 -21.17 -42.51
CA ALA A 81 -12.10 -22.59 -42.82
C ALA A 81 -13.60 -22.89 -42.89
N ILE A 82 -14.39 -22.45 -41.90
CA ILE A 82 -15.84 -22.71 -41.86
C ILE A 82 -16.55 -22.07 -43.05
N VAL A 83 -16.23 -20.81 -43.38
CA VAL A 83 -16.83 -20.12 -44.52
C VAL A 83 -16.36 -20.73 -45.84
N GLY A 84 -15.10 -21.13 -45.94
CA GLY A 84 -14.53 -21.82 -47.10
C GLY A 84 -15.24 -23.14 -47.40
N ASP A 85 -15.42 -24.00 -46.40
CA ASP A 85 -16.12 -25.28 -46.53
C ASP A 85 -17.59 -25.09 -46.95
N PHE A 86 -18.27 -24.11 -46.35
CA PHE A 86 -19.66 -23.80 -46.69
C PHE A 86 -19.81 -23.31 -48.14
N LEU A 87 -18.95 -22.39 -48.57
CA LEU A 87 -18.96 -21.86 -49.94
C LEU A 87 -18.49 -22.90 -50.96
N GLY A 88 -17.56 -23.78 -50.58
CA GLY A 88 -17.11 -24.91 -51.41
C GLY A 88 -18.28 -25.83 -51.76
N GLY A 89 -19.10 -26.20 -50.77
CA GLY A 89 -20.29 -27.04 -50.98
C GLY A 89 -21.43 -26.37 -51.77
N LEU A 90 -21.53 -25.04 -51.76
CA LEU A 90 -22.56 -24.28 -52.47
C LEU A 90 -22.17 -23.91 -53.91
N LEU A 91 -20.93 -23.50 -54.11
CA LEU A 91 -20.45 -22.94 -55.38
C LEU A 91 -19.80 -24.00 -56.26
N ASN A 92 -19.42 -25.17 -55.71
CA ASN A 92 -18.68 -26.23 -56.42
C ASN A 92 -17.47 -25.70 -57.21
N ASN A 93 -16.84 -24.63 -56.70
CA ASN A 93 -15.68 -23.99 -57.30
C ASN A 93 -14.74 -23.49 -56.19
N ASP A 94 -13.65 -24.22 -56.01
CA ASP A 94 -12.68 -24.02 -54.94
C ASP A 94 -11.98 -22.65 -55.02
N GLN A 95 -11.83 -22.10 -56.23
CA GLN A 95 -11.14 -20.84 -56.43
C GLN A 95 -12.05 -19.63 -56.12
N LEU A 96 -13.33 -19.73 -56.45
CA LEU A 96 -14.34 -18.73 -56.10
C LEU A 96 -14.68 -18.77 -54.60
N SER A 97 -14.81 -19.95 -54.00
CA SER A 97 -15.06 -20.10 -52.56
C SER A 97 -13.89 -19.54 -51.74
N ALA A 98 -12.64 -19.81 -52.12
CA ALA A 98 -11.46 -19.24 -51.47
C ALA A 98 -11.36 -17.72 -51.62
N SER A 99 -11.81 -17.16 -52.75
CA SER A 99 -11.78 -15.71 -52.99
C SER A 99 -12.83 -14.94 -52.19
N LEU A 100 -13.98 -15.57 -51.90
CA LEU A 100 -15.10 -14.97 -51.16
C LEU A 100 -15.05 -15.27 -49.66
N SER A 101 -14.38 -16.35 -49.26
CA SER A 101 -14.27 -16.73 -47.85
C SER A 101 -13.49 -15.70 -47.03
N ALA A 102 -12.41 -15.13 -47.57
CA ALA A 102 -11.62 -14.13 -46.86
C ALA A 102 -12.41 -12.82 -46.56
N PRO A 103 -13.10 -12.18 -47.52
CA PRO A 103 -13.96 -11.02 -47.24
C PRO A 103 -15.12 -11.32 -46.28
N ILE A 104 -15.77 -12.48 -46.41
CA ILE A 104 -16.89 -12.87 -45.55
C ILE A 104 -16.39 -13.16 -44.13
N ALA A 105 -15.29 -13.90 -43.98
CA ALA A 105 -14.64 -14.15 -42.69
C ALA A 105 -14.20 -12.84 -42.02
N ALA A 106 -13.68 -11.87 -42.78
CA ALA A 106 -13.37 -10.55 -42.26
C ALA A 106 -14.62 -9.82 -41.74
N GLY A 107 -15.75 -9.91 -42.44
CA GLY A 107 -17.04 -9.38 -41.98
C GLY A 107 -17.54 -10.02 -40.69
N VAL A 108 -17.46 -11.36 -40.58
CA VAL A 108 -17.82 -12.11 -39.37
C VAL A 108 -16.90 -11.75 -38.21
N ASN A 109 -15.58 -11.70 -38.43
CA ASN A 109 -14.60 -11.31 -37.41
C ASN A 109 -14.85 -9.90 -36.89
N LYS A 110 -15.23 -8.95 -37.77
CA LYS A 110 -15.61 -7.60 -37.36
C LYS A 110 -16.87 -7.60 -36.48
N LEU A 111 -17.91 -8.36 -36.86
CA LEU A 111 -19.12 -8.50 -36.05
C LEU A 111 -18.83 -9.11 -34.68
N ILE A 112 -17.97 -10.13 -34.62
CA ILE A 112 -17.49 -10.71 -33.35
C ILE A 112 -16.82 -9.61 -32.51
N GLY A 113 -15.95 -8.81 -33.10
CA GLY A 113 -15.32 -7.65 -32.45
C GLY A 113 -16.34 -6.68 -31.85
N GLU A 114 -17.34 -6.28 -32.63
CA GLU A 114 -18.38 -5.33 -32.19
C GLU A 114 -19.25 -5.90 -31.05
N ILE A 115 -19.63 -7.19 -31.10
CA ILE A 115 -20.39 -7.85 -30.05
C ILE A 115 -19.57 -7.96 -28.76
N VAL A 116 -18.30 -8.38 -28.86
CA VAL A 116 -17.39 -8.51 -27.72
C VAL A 116 -17.17 -7.15 -27.07
N GLN A 117 -16.91 -6.11 -27.87
CA GLN A 117 -16.76 -4.75 -27.38
C GLN A 117 -18.02 -4.24 -26.68
N GLY A 118 -19.20 -4.50 -27.26
CA GLY A 118 -20.49 -4.15 -26.65
C GLY A 118 -20.74 -4.86 -25.32
N PHE A 119 -20.37 -6.13 -25.21
CA PHE A 119 -20.46 -6.87 -23.95
C PHE A 119 -19.47 -6.35 -22.90
N ILE A 120 -18.22 -6.10 -23.27
CA ILE A 120 -17.18 -5.61 -22.35
C ILE A 120 -17.50 -4.21 -21.82
N ALA A 121 -18.14 -3.37 -22.63
CA ALA A 121 -18.59 -2.04 -22.20
C ALA A 121 -19.83 -2.08 -21.28
N SER A 122 -20.43 -3.25 -21.03
CA SER A 122 -21.69 -3.37 -20.29
C SER A 122 -21.52 -3.58 -18.78
N ASP A 123 -22.56 -3.24 -18.02
CA ASP A 123 -22.65 -3.54 -16.58
C ASP A 123 -22.59 -5.06 -16.28
N ALA A 124 -22.94 -5.90 -17.25
CA ALA A 124 -22.84 -7.35 -17.10
C ALA A 124 -21.38 -7.79 -17.02
N PHE A 125 -20.49 -7.20 -17.85
CA PHE A 125 -19.06 -7.45 -17.77
C PHE A 125 -18.48 -7.01 -16.44
N GLN A 126 -18.92 -5.87 -15.88
CA GLN A 126 -18.45 -5.41 -14.57
C GLN A 126 -18.73 -6.44 -13.46
N LYS A 127 -19.92 -7.05 -13.44
CA LYS A 127 -20.27 -8.11 -12.46
C LYS A 127 -19.40 -9.34 -12.63
N VAL A 128 -19.17 -9.75 -13.88
CA VAL A 128 -18.28 -10.88 -14.20
C VAL A 128 -16.85 -10.57 -13.77
N TRP A 129 -16.35 -9.36 -14.05
CA TRP A 129 -15.04 -8.89 -13.65
C TRP A 129 -14.83 -8.97 -12.14
N VAL A 130 -15.74 -8.41 -11.34
CA VAL A 130 -15.65 -8.42 -9.87
C VAL A 130 -15.67 -9.85 -9.33
N THR A 131 -16.52 -10.72 -9.91
CA THR A 131 -16.61 -12.13 -9.51
C THR A 131 -15.31 -12.89 -9.80
N LEU A 132 -14.77 -12.72 -11.01
CA LEU A 132 -13.50 -13.35 -11.43
C LEU A 132 -12.31 -12.81 -10.64
N ALA A 133 -12.26 -11.50 -10.41
CA ALA A 133 -11.23 -10.87 -9.60
C ALA A 133 -11.25 -11.40 -8.16
N GLY A 134 -12.46 -11.52 -7.56
CA GLY A 134 -12.63 -12.06 -6.22
C GLY A 134 -12.25 -13.54 -6.12
N ALA A 135 -12.61 -14.35 -7.12
CA ALA A 135 -12.20 -15.75 -7.19
C ALA A 135 -10.67 -15.88 -7.30
N THR A 136 -10.06 -15.10 -8.19
CA THR A 136 -8.60 -15.07 -8.40
C THR A 136 -7.87 -14.67 -7.12
N GLN A 137 -8.35 -13.63 -6.43
CA GLN A 137 -7.77 -13.18 -5.16
C GLN A 137 -7.86 -14.25 -4.07
N LYS A 138 -9.01 -14.93 -3.94
CA LYS A 138 -9.18 -16.03 -3.00
C LYS A 138 -8.22 -17.18 -3.30
N SER A 139 -8.05 -17.54 -4.56
CA SER A 139 -7.07 -18.55 -4.98
C SER A 139 -5.66 -18.13 -4.55
N VAL A 140 -5.23 -16.90 -4.85
CA VAL A 140 -3.90 -16.41 -4.45
C VAL A 140 -3.71 -16.44 -2.93
N VAL A 141 -4.70 -16.01 -2.15
CA VAL A 141 -4.61 -15.99 -0.68
C VAL A 141 -4.56 -17.41 -0.10
N ALA A 142 -5.36 -18.35 -0.63
CA ALA A 142 -5.33 -19.74 -0.20
C ALA A 142 -3.96 -20.37 -0.42
N ILE A 143 -3.32 -20.06 -1.56
CA ILE A 143 -1.95 -20.48 -1.87
C ILE A 143 -0.98 -19.91 -0.83
N LEU A 144 -1.07 -18.62 -0.49
CA LEU A 144 -0.16 -17.99 0.46
C LEU A 144 -0.32 -18.49 1.90
N GLN A 145 -1.53 -18.90 2.29
CA GLN A 145 -1.82 -19.39 3.64
C GLN A 145 -1.31 -20.82 3.90
N GLY A 146 -0.86 -21.54 2.87
CA GLY A 146 -0.44 -22.94 3.01
C GLY A 146 -1.56 -23.85 3.52
N GLY A 147 -2.81 -23.42 3.37
CA GLY A 147 -3.97 -24.19 3.79
C GLY A 147 -4.16 -25.39 2.87
N ASN A 148 -4.51 -26.53 3.48
CA ASN A 148 -5.09 -27.70 2.79
C ASN A 148 -6.63 -27.73 2.96
N GLU A 149 -7.23 -26.63 3.42
CA GLU A 149 -8.67 -26.49 3.59
C GLU A 149 -9.20 -25.45 2.60
N GLY A 150 -10.15 -25.88 1.76
CA GLY A 150 -10.71 -25.09 0.67
C GLY A 150 -10.27 -25.58 -0.72
N PRO A 151 -10.69 -24.89 -1.79
CA PRO A 151 -10.52 -25.31 -3.19
C PRO A 151 -9.07 -25.28 -3.70
N VAL A 152 -8.05 -25.18 -2.85
CA VAL A 152 -6.64 -25.19 -3.28
C VAL A 152 -5.90 -26.23 -2.47
N GLN A 153 -5.31 -27.21 -3.15
CA GLN A 153 -4.54 -28.27 -2.53
C GLN A 153 -3.13 -28.31 -3.10
N MET A 154 -2.16 -28.65 -2.27
CA MET A 154 -0.83 -29.02 -2.75
C MET A 154 -0.84 -30.49 -3.19
N GLN A 155 -0.50 -30.73 -4.45
CA GLN A 155 -0.18 -32.06 -4.95
C GLN A 155 1.32 -32.12 -5.27
N GLY A 156 2.11 -32.56 -4.28
CA GLY A 156 3.57 -32.61 -4.40
C GLY A 156 4.19 -31.21 -4.47
N ASP A 157 4.84 -30.89 -5.59
CA ASP A 157 5.53 -29.61 -5.86
C ASP A 157 4.67 -28.66 -6.71
N GLN A 158 3.36 -28.92 -6.79
CA GLN A 158 2.41 -28.15 -7.60
C GLN A 158 1.24 -27.68 -6.74
N VAL A 159 0.87 -26.43 -6.99
CA VAL A 159 -0.32 -25.81 -6.41
C VAL A 159 -1.48 -26.01 -7.37
N VAL A 160 -2.47 -26.78 -6.93
CA VAL A 160 -3.62 -27.18 -7.73
C VAL A 160 -4.86 -26.47 -7.18
N LEU A 161 -5.52 -25.69 -8.03
CA LEU A 161 -6.81 -25.06 -7.74
C LEU A 161 -7.94 -25.98 -8.23
N ASP A 162 -8.72 -26.48 -7.29
CA ASP A 162 -10.00 -27.15 -7.49
C ASP A 162 -11.11 -26.11 -7.75
N ILE A 163 -11.45 -25.92 -9.01
CA ILE A 163 -12.51 -24.98 -9.43
C ILE A 163 -13.91 -25.61 -9.43
N SER A 164 -14.11 -26.79 -8.82
CA SER A 164 -15.39 -27.52 -8.86
C SER A 164 -16.58 -26.70 -8.35
N ASP A 165 -16.43 -25.96 -7.26
CA ASP A 165 -17.50 -25.12 -6.69
C ASP A 165 -17.83 -23.92 -7.57
N LEU A 166 -16.81 -23.34 -8.23
CA LEU A 166 -16.97 -22.23 -9.19
C LEU A 166 -17.68 -22.71 -10.46
N LEU A 167 -17.30 -23.88 -10.98
CA LEU A 167 -17.93 -24.49 -12.16
C LEU A 167 -19.41 -24.81 -11.90
N THR A 168 -19.73 -25.28 -10.69
CA THR A 168 -21.11 -25.56 -10.27
C THR A 168 -21.94 -24.27 -10.18
N ALA A 169 -21.38 -23.20 -9.62
CA ALA A 169 -22.05 -21.90 -9.53
C ALA A 169 -22.28 -21.26 -10.92
N VAL A 170 -21.31 -21.38 -11.84
CA VAL A 170 -21.42 -20.88 -13.22
C VAL A 170 -22.46 -21.68 -14.02
N GLN A 171 -22.49 -23.02 -13.89
CA GLN A 171 -23.54 -23.84 -14.49
C GLN A 171 -24.93 -23.44 -13.99
N SER A 172 -25.11 -23.26 -12.68
CA SER A 172 -26.40 -22.84 -12.11
C SER A 172 -26.87 -21.49 -12.67
N GLN A 173 -25.96 -20.53 -12.83
CA GLN A 173 -26.27 -19.22 -13.39
C GLN A 173 -26.61 -19.29 -14.89
N LEU A 174 -25.92 -20.13 -15.67
CA LEU A 174 -26.18 -20.35 -17.10
C LEU A 174 -27.53 -21.03 -17.34
N VAL A 175 -27.90 -21.98 -16.48
CA VAL A 175 -29.23 -22.63 -16.49
C VAL A 175 -30.32 -21.61 -16.15
N ALA A 176 -30.08 -20.76 -15.14
CA ALA A 176 -31.02 -19.68 -14.77
C ALA A 176 -31.22 -18.63 -15.87
N GLN A 177 -30.24 -18.45 -16.76
CA GLN A 177 -30.32 -17.56 -17.92
C GLN A 177 -30.81 -18.25 -19.21
N GLY A 178 -31.30 -19.49 -19.11
CA GLY A 178 -31.98 -20.20 -20.22
C GLY A 178 -31.07 -21.06 -21.10
N VAL A 179 -29.80 -21.24 -20.71
CA VAL A 179 -28.86 -22.13 -21.41
C VAL A 179 -28.96 -23.54 -20.83
N SER A 180 -30.01 -24.26 -21.20
CA SER A 180 -30.32 -25.63 -20.73
C SER A 180 -29.31 -26.71 -21.16
N LEU A 181 -28.37 -26.37 -22.05
CA LEU A 181 -27.24 -27.24 -22.42
C LEU A 181 -26.20 -27.38 -21.29
N ALA A 182 -26.15 -26.43 -20.35
CA ALA A 182 -25.22 -26.45 -19.23
C ALA A 182 -25.48 -27.61 -18.24
N ASP A 183 -26.74 -28.06 -18.10
CA ASP A 183 -27.12 -29.20 -17.23
C ASP A 183 -26.59 -30.56 -17.73
N LYS A 184 -26.17 -30.66 -19.00
CA LYS A 184 -25.72 -31.92 -19.60
C LYS A 184 -24.20 -32.08 -19.63
N VAL A 185 -23.45 -31.08 -19.19
CA VAL A 185 -21.99 -31.12 -19.18
C VAL A 185 -21.53 -31.65 -17.83
N THR A 186 -21.18 -32.93 -17.76
CA THR A 186 -20.53 -33.54 -16.60
C THR A 186 -19.03 -33.27 -16.70
N ILE A 187 -18.49 -32.42 -15.83
CA ILE A 187 -17.06 -32.09 -15.79
C ILE A 187 -16.36 -33.15 -14.91
N PRO A 188 -15.41 -33.95 -15.44
CA PRO A 188 -14.65 -34.89 -14.64
C PRO A 188 -13.81 -34.16 -13.57
N ALA A 189 -13.73 -34.71 -12.36
CA ALA A 189 -12.92 -34.12 -11.26
C ALA A 189 -11.43 -33.92 -11.62
N SER A 190 -10.94 -34.65 -12.64
CA SER A 190 -9.60 -34.51 -13.22
C SER A 190 -9.38 -33.17 -13.95
N ASP A 191 -10.43 -32.61 -14.55
CA ASP A 191 -10.38 -31.34 -15.30
C ASP A 191 -10.74 -30.12 -14.43
N SER A 192 -11.19 -30.35 -13.19
CA SER A 192 -11.43 -29.31 -12.18
C SER A 192 -10.16 -28.82 -11.51
N GLN A 193 -9.00 -29.40 -11.84
CA GLN A 193 -7.72 -29.16 -11.20
C GLN A 193 -6.81 -28.36 -12.13
N ILE A 194 -6.76 -27.04 -11.91
CA ILE A 194 -5.85 -26.17 -12.66
C ILE A 194 -4.52 -26.09 -11.91
N VAL A 195 -3.45 -26.59 -12.54
CA VAL A 195 -2.08 -26.36 -12.09
C VAL A 195 -1.74 -24.89 -12.31
N LEU A 196 -1.60 -24.12 -11.23
CA LEU A 196 -1.42 -22.68 -11.35
C LEU A 196 0.06 -22.30 -11.59
N PHE A 197 1.01 -22.84 -10.83
CA PHE A 197 2.45 -22.50 -10.92
C PHE A 197 3.38 -23.60 -10.35
N GLU A 198 4.67 -23.58 -10.74
CA GLU A 198 5.75 -24.42 -10.18
C GLU A 198 6.38 -23.84 -8.88
N ALA A 199 6.83 -24.75 -7.99
CA ALA A 199 6.99 -24.59 -6.53
C ALA A 199 8.06 -23.67 -5.90
N PRO A 200 9.25 -23.36 -6.47
CA PRO A 200 10.31 -22.78 -5.63
C PRO A 200 10.02 -21.35 -5.15
N ALA A 201 9.26 -20.57 -5.91
CA ALA A 201 8.86 -19.22 -5.52
C ALA A 201 7.69 -19.22 -4.52
N VAL A 202 6.80 -20.22 -4.58
CA VAL A 202 5.62 -20.31 -3.72
C VAL A 202 6.02 -20.62 -2.28
N ALA A 203 6.95 -21.56 -2.09
CA ALA A 203 7.45 -21.90 -0.74
C ALA A 203 8.10 -20.69 -0.05
N GLN A 204 8.82 -19.84 -0.81
CA GLN A 204 9.41 -18.60 -0.29
C GLN A 204 8.33 -17.58 0.09
N LEU A 205 7.30 -17.43 -0.74
CA LEU A 205 6.19 -16.52 -0.47
C LEU A 205 5.35 -16.97 0.73
N GLN A 206 5.12 -18.28 0.89
CA GLN A 206 4.45 -18.86 2.06
C GLN A 206 5.27 -18.71 3.33
N PHE A 207 6.58 -18.90 3.27
CA PHE A 207 7.46 -18.65 4.41
C PHE A 207 7.43 -17.19 4.84
N VAL A 208 7.52 -16.25 3.89
CA VAL A 208 7.40 -14.81 4.18
C VAL A 208 6.01 -14.47 4.73
N TYR A 209 4.95 -15.01 4.13
CA TYR A 209 3.58 -14.78 4.56
C TYR A 209 3.33 -15.33 5.97
N SER A 210 3.77 -16.56 6.28
CA SER A 210 3.58 -17.15 7.61
C SER A 210 4.32 -16.41 8.73
N LEU A 211 5.52 -15.87 8.47
CA LEU A 211 6.25 -15.03 9.41
C LEU A 211 5.60 -13.65 9.59
N ALA A 212 5.09 -13.09 8.49
CA ALA A 212 4.60 -11.73 8.48
C ALA A 212 3.13 -11.63 8.95
N SER A 213 2.24 -12.55 8.56
CA SER A 213 0.78 -12.48 8.76
C SER A 213 0.36 -12.16 10.21
N PRO A 214 0.92 -12.79 11.27
CA PRO A 214 0.50 -12.49 12.64
C PRO A 214 0.93 -11.10 13.12
N ILE A 215 2.01 -10.57 12.53
CA ILE A 215 2.73 -9.39 12.98
C ILE A 215 2.37 -8.17 12.12
N LEU A 216 1.93 -8.38 10.87
CA LEU A 216 1.66 -7.37 9.84
C LEU A 216 0.69 -6.28 10.29
N GLN A 217 -0.38 -6.64 11.00
CA GLN A 217 -1.31 -5.64 11.56
C GLN A 217 -0.64 -4.72 12.61
N TRP A 218 0.38 -5.22 13.31
CA TRP A 218 1.09 -4.53 14.37
C TRP A 218 2.40 -3.88 13.90
N PHE A 219 2.82 -4.11 12.65
CA PHE A 219 4.09 -3.61 12.13
C PHE A 219 4.26 -2.09 12.27
N PRO A 220 3.24 -1.24 11.99
CA PRO A 220 3.34 0.20 12.24
C PRO A 220 3.64 0.52 13.71
N LEU A 221 3.00 -0.19 14.64
CA LEU A 221 3.21 -0.04 16.08
C LEU A 221 4.61 -0.51 16.49
N LEU A 222 5.08 -1.65 15.97
CA LEU A 222 6.41 -2.17 16.24
C LEU A 222 7.50 -1.22 15.74
N LEU A 223 7.36 -0.65 14.55
CA LEU A 223 8.28 0.37 14.04
C LEU A 223 8.25 1.62 14.91
N ALA A 224 7.07 2.09 15.31
CA ALA A 224 6.95 3.23 16.22
C ALA A 224 7.65 2.97 17.57
N ILE A 225 7.50 1.76 18.12
CA ILE A 225 8.19 1.34 19.35
C ILE A 225 9.70 1.29 19.13
N LEU A 226 10.20 0.70 18.05
CA LEU A 226 11.63 0.62 17.75
C LEU A 226 12.25 2.00 17.59
N PHE A 227 11.61 2.90 16.82
CA PHE A 227 12.08 4.28 16.70
C PHE A 227 12.01 5.03 18.04
N GLY A 228 10.94 4.84 18.82
CA GLY A 228 10.82 5.39 20.17
C GLY A 228 11.91 4.89 21.12
N LEU A 229 12.25 3.60 21.07
CA LEU A 229 13.35 3.00 21.83
C LEU A 229 14.69 3.58 21.39
N ALA A 230 14.96 3.70 20.09
CA ALA A 230 16.17 4.33 19.58
C ALA A 230 16.32 5.77 20.08
N ILE A 231 15.23 6.56 20.06
CA ILE A 231 15.23 7.94 20.55
C ILE A 231 15.46 8.02 22.06
N THR A 232 14.79 7.17 22.85
CA THR A 232 14.86 7.23 24.32
C THR A 232 16.21 6.78 24.87
N LEU A 233 16.83 5.78 24.24
CA LEU A 233 18.13 5.21 24.63
C LEU A 233 19.32 6.08 24.20
N ALA A 234 19.12 6.94 23.20
CA ALA A 234 20.16 7.78 22.66
C ALA A 234 20.58 8.91 23.59
N ARG A 235 21.90 9.13 23.65
CA ARG A 235 22.50 10.18 24.48
C ARG A 235 22.23 11.60 23.98
N ARG A 236 21.96 11.77 22.68
CA ARG A 236 21.59 13.06 22.05
C ARG A 236 20.25 12.92 21.33
N ARG A 237 19.16 12.91 22.09
CA ARG A 237 17.78 12.70 21.58
C ARG A 237 17.42 13.57 20.36
N PRO A 238 17.71 14.89 20.32
CA PRO A 238 17.33 15.71 19.17
C PRO A 238 17.98 15.28 17.84
N ARG A 239 19.23 14.82 17.89
CA ARG A 239 19.92 14.32 16.68
C ARG A 239 19.35 12.99 16.21
N MET A 240 18.91 12.14 17.13
CA MET A 240 18.25 10.90 16.75
C MET A 240 16.86 11.15 16.17
N VAL A 241 16.09 12.09 16.70
CA VAL A 241 14.80 12.47 16.09
C VAL A 241 15.01 12.98 14.67
N LEU A 242 16.03 13.80 14.44
CA LEU A 242 16.43 14.22 13.09
C LEU A 242 16.79 13.01 12.20
N ALA A 243 17.64 12.11 12.70
CA ALA A 243 18.04 10.91 11.96
C ALA A 243 16.85 9.98 11.63
N VAL A 244 15.88 9.84 12.54
CA VAL A 244 14.63 9.09 12.31
C VAL A 244 13.82 9.73 11.19
N GLY A 245 13.58 11.05 11.26
CA GLY A 245 12.85 11.75 10.21
C GLY A 245 13.49 11.61 8.83
N VAL A 246 14.82 11.77 8.76
CA VAL A 246 15.59 11.58 7.53
C VAL A 246 15.50 10.13 7.03
N ALA A 247 15.62 9.14 7.94
CA ALA A 247 15.54 7.74 7.57
C ALA A 247 14.16 7.37 7.00
N LEU A 248 13.07 7.87 7.61
CA LEU A 248 11.71 7.65 7.10
C LEU A 248 11.52 8.28 5.72
N PHE A 249 12.01 9.50 5.51
CA PHE A 249 11.97 10.15 4.21
C PHE A 249 12.74 9.37 3.15
N VAL A 250 13.99 8.98 3.46
CA VAL A 250 14.84 8.22 2.53
C VAL A 250 14.24 6.85 2.24
N ALA A 251 13.72 6.14 3.24
CA ALA A 251 13.05 4.86 3.05
C ALA A 251 11.81 4.99 2.13
N GLY A 252 10.99 6.02 2.36
CA GLY A 252 9.85 6.34 1.50
C GLY A 252 10.28 6.64 0.06
N ALA A 253 11.24 7.55 -0.11
CA ALA A 253 11.74 7.96 -1.41
C ALA A 253 12.38 6.81 -2.21
N LEU A 254 13.21 6.00 -1.56
CA LEU A 254 13.83 4.82 -2.18
C LEU A 254 12.78 3.79 -2.60
N THR A 255 11.75 3.56 -1.77
CA THR A 255 10.68 2.61 -2.10
C THR A 255 9.84 3.13 -3.27
N THR A 256 9.45 4.41 -3.27
CA THR A 256 8.74 5.02 -4.40
C THR A 256 9.56 5.00 -5.68
N TRP A 257 10.85 5.28 -5.59
CA TRP A 257 11.76 5.18 -6.74
C TRP A 257 11.84 3.74 -7.27
N ALA A 258 11.99 2.75 -6.39
CA ALA A 258 12.02 1.33 -6.76
C ALA A 258 10.72 0.88 -7.44
N LEU A 259 9.55 1.32 -6.95
CA LEU A 259 8.27 1.08 -7.59
C LEU A 259 8.18 1.75 -8.97
N GLY A 260 8.75 2.94 -9.13
CA GLY A 260 8.83 3.61 -10.42
C GLY A 260 9.65 2.82 -11.43
N VAL A 261 10.81 2.31 -11.02
CA VAL A 261 11.65 1.41 -11.85
C VAL A 261 10.90 0.12 -12.18
N GLY A 262 10.22 -0.48 -11.19
CA GLY A 262 9.39 -1.66 -11.39
C GLY A 262 8.25 -1.43 -12.39
N LYS A 263 7.59 -0.27 -12.33
CA LYS A 263 6.56 0.14 -13.29
C LYS A 263 7.12 0.19 -14.71
N THR A 264 8.27 0.83 -14.90
CA THR A 264 8.91 0.94 -16.23
C THR A 264 9.19 -0.43 -16.79
N PHE A 265 9.83 -1.31 -16.02
CA PHE A 265 10.12 -2.67 -16.45
C PHE A 265 8.85 -3.48 -16.77
N PHE A 266 7.80 -3.36 -15.94
CA PHE A 266 6.51 -4.02 -16.14
C PHE A 266 5.81 -3.56 -17.43
N VAL A 267 5.77 -2.24 -17.66
CA VAL A 267 5.14 -1.65 -18.86
C VAL A 267 5.95 -1.99 -20.11
N ASP A 268 7.28 -1.92 -20.06
CA ASP A 268 8.15 -2.21 -21.20
C ASP A 268 8.01 -3.66 -21.67
N GLN A 269 7.88 -4.62 -20.74
CA GLN A 269 7.63 -6.03 -21.09
C GLN A 269 6.30 -6.23 -21.82
N LEU A 270 5.29 -5.40 -21.52
CA LEU A 270 3.95 -5.51 -22.09
C LEU A 270 3.72 -4.57 -23.27
N ALA A 271 4.64 -3.66 -23.57
CA ALA A 271 4.51 -2.65 -24.62
C ALA A 271 4.27 -3.25 -26.02
N GLY A 272 4.81 -4.44 -26.28
CA GLY A 272 4.59 -5.17 -27.54
C GLY A 272 3.33 -6.04 -27.58
N THR A 273 2.52 -6.03 -26.52
CA THR A 273 1.31 -6.86 -26.40
C THR A 273 0.04 -6.01 -26.44
N VAL A 274 -1.12 -6.65 -26.63
CA VAL A 274 -2.45 -6.00 -26.54
C VAL A 274 -2.69 -5.31 -25.18
N PHE A 275 -1.94 -5.69 -24.14
CA PHE A 275 -2.04 -5.11 -22.80
C PHE A 275 -1.13 -3.89 -22.57
N GLY A 276 -0.32 -3.48 -23.55
CA GLY A 276 0.63 -2.37 -23.39
C GLY A 276 -0.02 -1.09 -22.86
N GLY A 277 -1.14 -0.68 -23.46
CA GLY A 277 -1.89 0.52 -23.04
C GLY A 277 -2.61 0.39 -21.69
N ALA A 278 -2.98 -0.83 -21.28
CA ALA A 278 -3.69 -1.11 -20.03
C ALA A 278 -2.75 -1.32 -18.83
N SER A 279 -1.54 -1.81 -19.08
CA SER A 279 -0.56 -2.20 -18.06
C SER A 279 -0.20 -1.06 -17.10
N GLY A 280 0.01 0.15 -17.62
CA GLY A 280 0.32 1.32 -16.79
C GLY A 280 -0.81 1.70 -15.84
N ILE A 281 -2.05 1.64 -16.31
CA ILE A 281 -3.26 1.94 -15.51
C ILE A 281 -3.44 0.87 -14.43
N PHE A 282 -3.28 -0.40 -14.79
CA PHE A 282 -3.33 -1.50 -13.83
C PHE A 282 -2.30 -1.30 -12.70
N TRP A 283 -1.05 -0.98 -13.05
CA TRP A 283 0.00 -0.72 -12.06
C TRP A 283 -0.35 0.46 -11.15
N ASP A 284 -0.74 1.58 -11.75
CA ASP A 284 -1.06 2.79 -10.99
C ASP A 284 -2.23 2.55 -10.04
N THR A 285 -3.29 1.89 -10.48
CA THR A 285 -4.44 1.55 -9.64
C THR A 285 -4.06 0.62 -8.50
N LEU A 286 -3.31 -0.44 -8.79
CA LEU A 286 -2.92 -1.46 -7.80
C LEU A 286 -2.00 -0.88 -6.71
N PHE A 287 -1.06 0.00 -7.10
CA PHE A 287 -0.08 0.58 -6.18
C PHE A 287 -0.47 1.97 -5.65
N ASN A 288 -1.60 2.55 -6.07
CA ASN A 288 -2.01 3.89 -5.64
C ASN A 288 -2.06 4.00 -4.10
N TYR A 289 -2.60 2.99 -3.43
CA TYR A 289 -2.66 2.94 -1.96
C TYR A 289 -1.27 2.95 -1.33
N LEU A 290 -0.33 2.15 -1.86
CA LEU A 290 1.05 2.10 -1.38
C LEU A 290 1.77 3.44 -1.61
N ILE A 291 1.64 4.03 -2.79
CA ILE A 291 2.29 5.30 -3.14
C ILE A 291 1.77 6.43 -2.24
N THR A 292 0.46 6.49 -2.03
CA THR A 292 -0.16 7.47 -1.11
C THR A 292 0.37 7.31 0.31
N GLY A 293 0.47 6.07 0.80
CA GLY A 293 1.06 5.77 2.11
C GLY A 293 2.54 6.17 2.23
N LEU A 294 3.35 5.89 1.19
CA LEU A 294 4.75 6.28 1.13
C LEU A 294 4.93 7.80 1.09
N GLN A 295 4.08 8.53 0.36
CA GLN A 295 4.06 10.00 0.38
C GLN A 295 3.72 10.53 1.77
N GLY A 296 2.73 9.94 2.44
CA GLY A 296 2.40 10.23 3.84
C GLY A 296 3.61 10.06 4.76
N LEU A 297 4.30 8.92 4.64
CA LEU A 297 5.50 8.60 5.40
C LEU A 297 6.63 9.60 5.16
N MET A 298 6.83 10.03 3.91
CA MET A 298 7.86 11.01 3.55
C MET A 298 7.57 12.37 4.21
N ILE A 299 6.34 12.87 4.12
CA ILE A 299 5.95 14.14 4.76
C ILE A 299 6.10 14.02 6.28
N PHE A 300 5.65 12.92 6.87
CA PHE A 300 5.85 12.66 8.29
C PHE A 300 7.34 12.67 8.68
N GLY A 301 8.18 12.00 7.88
CA GLY A 301 9.63 12.01 8.03
C GLY A 301 10.22 13.41 7.99
N VAL A 302 9.78 14.26 7.05
CA VAL A 302 10.19 15.66 6.97
C VAL A 302 9.78 16.44 8.23
N VAL A 303 8.56 16.29 8.70
CA VAL A 303 8.09 16.98 9.92
C VAL A 303 8.87 16.54 11.15
N VAL A 304 9.12 15.23 11.31
CA VAL A 304 9.95 14.68 12.39
C VAL A 304 11.39 15.19 12.29
N ALA A 305 11.95 15.26 11.08
CA ALA A 305 13.30 15.78 10.85
C ALA A 305 13.41 17.25 11.26
N ILE A 306 12.44 18.09 10.86
CA ILE A 306 12.36 19.50 11.24
C ILE A 306 12.23 19.64 12.76
N ALA A 307 11.36 18.84 13.39
CA ALA A 307 11.18 18.85 14.84
C ALA A 307 12.47 18.47 15.59
N GLY A 308 13.18 17.43 15.12
CA GLY A 308 14.46 17.00 15.68
C GLY A 308 15.57 18.05 15.50
N TRP A 309 15.62 18.70 14.33
CA TRP A 309 16.53 19.80 14.05
C TRP A 309 16.26 21.01 14.96
N PHE A 310 14.99 21.39 15.10
CA PHE A 310 14.56 22.49 15.97
C PHE A 310 14.82 22.19 17.46
N ALA A 311 14.70 20.93 17.87
CA ALA A 311 15.05 20.45 19.20
C ALA A 311 16.56 20.43 19.48
N GLY A 312 17.39 20.48 18.43
CA GLY A 312 18.84 20.35 18.50
C GLY A 312 19.58 21.62 18.94
N SER A 313 20.90 21.48 19.04
CA SER A 313 21.82 22.57 19.42
C SER A 313 22.51 23.22 18.23
N SER A 314 21.91 23.19 17.03
CA SER A 314 22.46 23.91 15.87
C SER A 314 22.27 25.43 16.06
N ARG A 315 23.25 26.23 15.62
CA ARG A 315 23.20 27.70 15.67
C ARG A 315 21.91 28.28 15.05
N PRO A 316 21.48 27.89 13.84
CA PRO A 316 20.23 28.40 13.26
C PRO A 316 18.98 27.98 14.04
N ALA A 317 18.91 26.75 14.57
CA ALA A 317 17.76 26.30 15.36
C ALA A 317 17.62 27.09 16.68
N ARG A 318 18.75 27.43 17.33
CA ARG A 318 18.73 28.27 18.53
C ARG A 318 18.22 29.68 18.26
N ASN A 319 18.66 30.31 17.18
CA ASN A 319 18.21 31.66 16.82
C ASN A 319 16.72 31.68 16.46
N LEU A 320 16.26 30.71 15.65
CA LEU A 320 14.83 30.62 15.32
C LEU A 320 13.98 30.38 16.56
N ARG A 321 14.44 29.49 17.47
CA ARG A 321 13.77 29.25 18.75
C ARG A 321 13.74 30.50 19.62
N SER A 322 14.82 31.27 19.72
CA SER A 322 14.83 32.48 20.56
C SER A 322 13.85 33.54 20.04
N HIS A 323 13.71 33.69 18.72
CA HIS A 323 12.71 34.61 18.13
C HIS A 323 11.27 34.13 18.35
N VAL A 324 11.02 32.83 18.13
CA VAL A 324 9.69 32.25 18.37
C VAL A 324 9.32 32.32 19.85
N VAL A 325 10.24 31.98 20.75
CA VAL A 325 10.03 32.08 22.20
C VAL A 325 9.80 33.53 22.60
N ALA A 326 10.60 34.49 22.12
CA ALA A 326 10.42 35.90 22.42
C ALA A 326 9.01 36.40 22.04
N GLY A 327 8.56 36.13 20.81
CA GLY A 327 7.23 36.54 20.36
C GLY A 327 6.09 35.85 21.11
N LEU A 328 6.22 34.55 21.41
CA LEU A 328 5.23 33.83 22.20
C LEU A 328 5.20 34.26 23.69
N THR A 329 6.33 34.68 24.25
CA THR A 329 6.43 35.21 25.62
C THR A 329 5.81 36.59 25.70
N GLU A 330 5.99 37.43 24.68
CA GLU A 330 5.36 38.74 24.57
C GLU A 330 3.82 38.64 24.52
N ILE A 331 3.29 37.73 23.69
CA ILE A 331 1.84 37.43 23.65
C ILE A 331 1.37 36.83 24.98
N GLY A 332 2.13 35.90 25.57
CA GLY A 332 1.79 35.26 26.85
C GLY A 332 1.75 36.23 28.04
N SER A 333 2.55 37.32 27.98
CA SER A 333 2.58 38.36 29.03
C SER A 333 1.31 39.21 29.09
N SER A 334 0.50 39.23 28.02
CA SER A 334 -0.76 39.99 27.94
C SER A 334 -2.01 39.23 28.44
N LEU A 335 -1.88 37.98 28.91
CA LEU A 335 -3.02 37.14 29.32
C LEU A 335 -3.21 37.14 30.87
N PRO A 336 -4.46 37.22 31.38
CA PRO A 336 -4.77 37.25 32.82
C PRO A 336 -4.53 35.90 33.53
N GLU A 337 -4.23 35.97 34.83
CA GLU A 337 -3.92 34.82 35.70
C GLU A 337 -5.07 33.83 35.86
N ASN A 338 -4.82 32.55 35.55
CA ASN A 338 -5.76 31.46 35.75
C ASN A 338 -5.05 30.16 36.18
N GLY A 339 -5.68 29.37 37.06
CA GLY A 339 -5.08 28.19 37.70
C GLY A 339 -4.65 27.05 36.77
N LEU A 340 -5.15 27.05 35.52
CA LEU A 340 -4.73 26.13 34.45
C LEU A 340 -3.27 26.36 34.03
N SER A 341 -2.80 27.61 34.00
CA SER A 341 -1.42 27.95 33.60
C SER A 341 -0.39 27.39 34.58
N THR A 342 -0.67 27.47 35.89
CA THR A 342 0.20 26.96 36.97
C THR A 342 0.27 25.43 36.97
N PHE A 343 -0.84 24.74 36.74
CA PHE A 343 -0.89 23.27 36.65
C PHE A 343 -0.09 22.74 35.45
N LEU A 344 -0.24 23.38 34.29
CA LEU A 344 0.44 22.98 33.05
C LEU A 344 1.94 23.27 33.08
N ALA A 345 2.38 24.35 33.75
CA ALA A 345 3.80 24.65 33.93
C ALA A 345 4.52 23.64 34.83
N VAL A 346 3.84 23.09 35.86
CA VAL A 346 4.40 22.08 36.77
C VAL A 346 4.51 20.70 36.10
N ARG A 347 3.56 20.36 35.22
CA ARG A 347 3.50 19.05 34.51
C ARG A 347 3.91 19.14 33.04
N ALA A 348 4.63 20.18 32.64
CA ALA A 348 4.97 20.50 31.26
C ALA A 348 5.58 19.32 30.49
N ASP A 349 6.52 18.59 31.11
CA ASP A 349 7.18 17.45 30.48
C ASP A 349 6.24 16.25 30.30
N THR A 350 5.32 16.02 31.24
CA THR A 350 4.29 14.98 31.12
C THR A 350 3.30 15.33 30.01
N VAL A 351 2.86 16.59 29.93
CA VAL A 351 1.90 17.04 28.92
C VAL A 351 2.51 17.00 27.50
N ARG A 352 3.79 17.36 27.34
CA ARG A 352 4.51 17.18 26.07
C ARG A 352 4.59 15.72 25.64
N TRP A 353 4.83 14.82 26.59
CA TRP A 353 4.83 13.38 26.33
C TRP A 353 3.45 12.86 25.94
N VAL A 354 2.40 13.31 26.62
CA VAL A 354 1.01 12.95 26.30
C VAL A 354 0.61 13.46 24.92
N ILE A 355 0.91 14.73 24.57
CA ILE A 355 0.64 15.28 23.23
C ILE A 355 1.38 14.46 22.18
N THR A 356 2.66 14.17 22.38
CA THR A 356 3.46 13.35 21.45
C THR A 356 2.87 11.94 21.30
N ALA A 357 2.54 11.28 22.40
CA ALA A 357 1.97 9.94 22.40
C ALA A 357 0.60 9.90 21.72
N VAL A 358 -0.25 10.91 21.96
CA VAL A 358 -1.57 11.04 21.34
C VAL A 358 -1.44 11.36 19.85
N THR A 359 -0.54 12.26 19.45
CA THR A 359 -0.28 12.55 18.02
C THR A 359 0.24 11.31 17.30
N VAL A 360 1.22 10.60 17.86
CA VAL A 360 1.72 9.35 17.29
C VAL A 360 0.61 8.30 17.24
N PHE A 361 -0.20 8.16 18.29
CA PHE A 361 -1.32 7.24 18.32
C PHE A 361 -2.36 7.57 17.24
N ILE A 362 -2.75 8.84 17.08
CA ILE A 362 -3.69 9.28 16.04
C ILE A 362 -3.10 9.06 14.64
N LEU A 363 -1.80 9.25 14.45
CA LEU A 363 -1.14 9.00 13.16
C LEU A 363 -0.94 7.51 12.87
N VAL A 364 -0.89 6.65 13.89
CA VAL A 364 -0.71 5.20 13.73
C VAL A 364 -2.05 4.46 13.64
N VAL A 365 -3.07 4.91 14.39
CA VAL A 365 -4.39 4.29 14.49
C VAL A 365 -5.43 4.98 13.60
N GLY A 366 -5.30 6.29 13.39
CA GLY A 366 -6.12 7.00 12.43
C GLY A 366 -5.81 6.53 11.02
N SER A 367 -6.82 6.49 10.16
CA SER A 367 -6.64 6.20 8.74
C SER A 367 -5.71 7.26 8.13
N VAL A 368 -4.43 6.93 8.04
CA VAL A 368 -3.34 7.73 7.45
C VAL A 368 -3.61 8.08 5.97
N MET A 369 -4.68 7.52 5.41
CA MET A 369 -5.09 7.57 4.00
C MET A 369 -5.40 8.96 3.45
N SER A 370 -5.64 9.96 4.30
CA SER A 370 -5.89 11.31 3.82
C SER A 370 -4.72 12.22 4.17
N LEU A 371 -4.01 12.66 3.13
CA LEU A 371 -2.97 13.70 3.22
C LEU A 371 -3.47 14.90 4.04
N THR A 372 -4.73 15.27 3.84
CA THR A 372 -5.44 16.31 4.58
C THR A 372 -5.53 16.00 6.08
N HIS A 373 -5.94 14.78 6.47
CA HIS A 373 -6.01 14.39 7.89
C HIS A 373 -4.63 14.42 8.54
N MET A 374 -3.60 13.92 7.86
CA MET A 374 -2.23 13.94 8.40
C MET A 374 -1.71 15.36 8.59
N ILE A 375 -1.95 16.25 7.62
CA ILE A 375 -1.62 17.67 7.74
C ILE A 375 -2.36 18.30 8.92
N TRP A 376 -3.67 18.05 9.07
CA TRP A 376 -4.44 18.59 10.20
C TRP A 376 -3.97 18.06 11.55
N VAL A 377 -3.62 16.77 11.66
CA VAL A 377 -3.11 16.19 12.91
C VAL A 377 -1.74 16.77 13.27
N LEU A 378 -0.87 16.98 12.28
CA LEU A 378 0.44 17.61 12.50
C LEU A 378 0.31 19.11 12.84
N LEU A 379 -0.61 19.83 12.18
CA LEU A 379 -0.93 21.22 12.51
C LEU A 379 -1.54 21.35 13.91
N LEU A 380 -2.44 20.45 14.29
CA LEU A 380 -3.07 20.41 15.60
C LEU A 380 -2.04 20.10 16.69
N ALA A 381 -1.14 19.15 16.45
CA ALA A 381 -0.03 18.85 17.35
C ALA A 381 0.92 20.05 17.49
N GLY A 382 1.31 20.68 16.37
CA GLY A 382 2.10 21.90 16.36
C GLY A 382 1.44 23.04 17.13
N GLY A 383 0.13 23.24 16.92
CA GLY A 383 -0.70 24.20 17.64
C GLY A 383 -0.72 23.95 19.15
N LEU A 384 -0.96 22.71 19.58
CA LEU A 384 -0.92 22.30 20.98
C LEU A 384 0.46 22.52 21.62
N PHE A 385 1.55 22.23 20.89
CA PHE A 385 2.90 22.53 21.35
C PHE A 385 3.15 24.03 21.49
N THR A 386 2.68 24.85 20.55
CA THR A 386 2.81 26.32 20.64
C THR A 386 1.99 26.89 21.80
N LEU A 387 0.75 26.44 22.00
CA LEU A 387 -0.10 26.82 23.13
C LEU A 387 0.53 26.46 24.47
N LEU A 388 1.06 25.24 24.58
CA LEU A 388 1.77 24.79 25.78
C LEU A 388 3.02 25.64 26.04
N GLN A 389 3.74 26.05 25.00
CA GLN A 389 4.93 26.90 25.14
C GLN A 389 4.59 28.34 25.56
N VAL A 390 3.51 28.93 25.04
CA VAL A 390 2.98 30.25 25.48
C VAL A 390 2.61 30.21 26.95
N LEU A 391 1.95 29.14 27.41
CA LEU A 391 1.50 29.00 28.80
C LEU A 391 2.65 28.77 29.80
N ILE A 392 3.78 28.18 29.37
CA ILE A 392 4.95 27.92 30.22
C ILE A 392 5.89 29.12 30.32
N ALA A 393 6.07 29.89 29.24
CA ALA A 393 7.03 31.01 29.18
C ALA A 393 6.79 32.11 30.24
N ARG A 394 5.59 32.12 30.84
CA ARG A 394 5.18 32.99 31.95
C ARG A 394 5.95 32.78 33.27
N LYS A 395 6.62 31.63 33.49
CA LYS A 395 7.30 31.31 34.76
C LYS A 395 8.67 31.98 34.93
N GLU A 396 9.39 32.28 33.84
CA GLU A 396 10.80 32.72 33.95
C GLU A 396 10.95 34.22 34.25
N THR A 397 9.93 35.04 34.03
CA THR A 397 9.97 36.49 34.31
C THR A 397 9.63 36.88 35.75
N GLY A 398 9.28 35.93 36.62
CA GLY A 398 8.94 36.19 38.03
C GLY A 398 10.12 36.24 39.00
N ALA A 399 11.36 35.93 38.57
CA ALA A 399 12.55 36.05 39.42
C ALA A 399 13.24 37.40 39.18
N ALA A 400 12.78 38.43 39.88
CA ALA A 400 13.46 39.72 39.93
C ALA A 400 14.90 39.57 40.51
N PRO A 401 15.88 40.36 40.03
CA PRO A 401 17.26 40.29 40.47
C PRO A 401 17.38 40.63 41.96
N ALA A 402 18.15 39.84 42.70
CA ALA A 402 18.56 40.20 44.05
C ALA A 402 19.29 41.55 43.98
N GLU A 403 18.68 42.58 44.55
CA GLU A 403 19.32 43.86 44.82
C GLU A 403 20.60 43.62 45.61
N ILE A 404 21.73 43.94 44.97
CA ILE A 404 22.95 44.31 45.67
C ILE A 404 22.79 45.80 45.99
N ALA A 405 22.49 46.14 47.24
CA ALA A 405 22.74 47.46 47.81
C ALA A 405 22.79 47.43 49.36
N SER A 406 24.01 47.30 49.87
CA SER A 406 24.57 47.93 51.08
C SER A 406 23.64 48.48 52.18
N ALA A 407 23.77 47.91 53.38
CA ALA A 407 24.16 48.64 54.60
C ALA A 407 24.96 47.70 55.51
#